data_AF-A0A966CXG6-F1
#
_entry.id   AF-A0A966CXG6-F1
#
_cell.length_a   1.000
_cell.length_b   1.000
_cell.length_c   1.000
_cell.angle_alpha   90.00
_cell.angle_beta   90.00
_cell.angle_gamma   90.00
#
_symmetry.space_group_name_H-M   'P 1'
#
loop_
_entity.id
_entity.type
_entity.pdbx_description
1 polymer ?
#
loop_
_entity_poly.entity_id
_entity_poly.type
_entity_poly.pdbx_seq_one_letter_code
_entity_poly.pdbx_strand_id
1 'polypeptide(L)' 'MQRCIIHQIRSSTRYVSYKDVKAFTAALKPIYKAPAQKIALEAPNDIERVWGAKYSAAIPSWREHLDELATMFKYPEQVR' A
#
# COMPACT_ATOMS: atom_id res chain seq x y z
N MET A 1 8.55 14.43 -7.08
CA MET A 1 7.12 14.29 -7.42
C MET A 1 6.46 13.47 -6.32
N GLN A 2 5.24 13.79 -5.90
CA GLN A 2 4.50 13.03 -4.88
C GLN A 2 3.54 12.07 -5.59
N ARG A 3 3.70 10.77 -5.37
CA ARG A 3 2.67 9.79 -5.77
C ARG A 3 1.54 9.80 -4.77
N CYS A 4 0.32 9.81 -5.28
CA CYS A 4 -0.88 9.80 -4.46
C CYS A 4 -1.24 8.37 -4.07
N ILE A 5 -1.35 8.12 -2.76
CA ILE A 5 -1.74 6.82 -2.19
C ILE A 5 -3.07 6.30 -2.76
N ILE A 6 -4.03 7.18 -3.05
CA ILE A 6 -5.32 6.80 -3.62
C ILE A 6 -5.16 6.24 -5.04
N HIS A 7 -4.28 6.84 -5.85
CA HIS A 7 -3.97 6.33 -7.18
C HIS A 7 -3.24 5.00 -7.11
N GLN A 8 -2.33 4.83 -6.14
CA GLN A 8 -1.65 3.55 -5.91
C GLN A 8 -2.65 2.43 -5.53
N ILE A 9 -3.58 2.70 -4.60
CA ILE A 9 -4.63 1.75 -4.21
C ILE A 9 -5.48 1.38 -5.42
N ARG A 10 -5.99 2.37 -6.16
CA ARG A 10 -6.83 2.11 -7.34
C ARG A 10 -6.10 1.30 -8.40
N SER A 11 -4.81 1.56 -8.63
CA SER A 11 -3.99 0.79 -9.58
C SER A 11 -3.90 -0.67 -9.14
N SER A 12 -3.55 -0.93 -7.88
CA SER A 12 -3.41 -2.29 -7.35
C SER A 12 -4.72 -3.09 -7.36
N THR A 13 -5.86 -2.46 -7.08
CA THR A 13 -7.16 -3.14 -7.06
C THR A 13 -7.63 -3.60 -8.45
N ARG A 14 -7.04 -3.12 -9.54
CA ARG A 14 -7.37 -3.59 -10.91
C ARG A 14 -6.99 -5.05 -11.14
N TYR A 15 -5.99 -5.54 -10.40
CA TYR A 15 -5.50 -6.92 -10.49
C TYR A 15 -6.21 -7.86 -9.50
N VAL A 16 -7.12 -7.33 -8.67
CA VAL A 16 -7.76 -8.04 -7.56
C VAL A 16 -9.21 -8.33 -7.92
N SER A 17 -9.66 -9.54 -7.66
CA SER A 17 -11.07 -9.91 -7.87
C SER A 17 -11.98 -9.11 -6.94
N TYR A 18 -13.16 -8.71 -7.40
CA TYR A 18 -14.12 -7.94 -6.60
C TYR A 18 -14.41 -8.56 -5.21
N LYS A 19 -14.46 -9.90 -5.12
CA LYS A 19 -14.67 -10.63 -3.86
C LYS A 19 -13.57 -10.38 -2.82
N ASP A 20 -12.35 -10.13 -3.28
CA ASP A 20 -11.15 -9.97 -2.46
C ASP A 20 -10.77 -8.50 -2.25
N VAL A 21 -11.30 -7.55 -3.04
CA VAL A 21 -10.95 -6.11 -2.97
C VAL A 21 -11.09 -5.55 -1.55
N LYS A 22 -12.17 -5.92 -0.82
CA LYS A 22 -12.38 -5.43 0.55
C LYS A 22 -11.29 -5.91 1.51
N ALA A 23 -10.90 -7.18 1.42
CA ALA A 23 -9.87 -7.76 2.27
C ALA A 23 -8.47 -7.25 1.88
N PHE A 24 -8.20 -7.15 0.58
CA PHE A 24 -6.96 -6.62 0.05
C PHE A 24 -6.73 -5.15 0.43
N THR A 25 -7.74 -4.29 0.28
CA THR A 25 -7.64 -2.87 0.68
C THR A 25 -7.52 -2.71 2.19
N ALA A 26 -8.12 -3.60 3.00
CA ALA A 26 -7.89 -3.62 4.44
C ALA A 26 -6.43 -3.97 4.78
N ALA A 27 -5.82 -4.90 4.04
CA ALA A 27 -4.41 -5.25 4.19
C ALA A 27 -3.45 -4.12 3.77
N LEU A 28 -3.88 -3.18 2.91
CA LEU A 28 -3.11 -1.99 2.52
C LEU A 28 -3.13 -0.87 3.57
N LYS A 29 -4.09 -0.86 4.50
CA LYS A 29 -4.21 0.19 5.55
C LYS A 29 -2.94 0.42 6.35
N PRO A 30 -2.21 -0.61 6.82
CA PRO A 30 -0.98 -0.43 7.59
C PRO A 30 0.10 0.34 6.85
N ILE A 31 0.11 0.38 5.51
CA ILE A 31 1.11 1.15 4.74
C ILE A 31 0.93 2.65 4.98
N TYR A 32 -0.29 3.17 4.86
CA TYR A 32 -0.55 4.61 4.92
C TYR A 32 -1.01 5.10 6.30
N LYS A 33 -1.50 4.21 7.16
CA LYS A 33 -1.82 4.49 8.57
C LYS A 33 -0.71 4.11 9.55
N ALA A 34 0.48 3.74 9.07
CA ALA A 34 1.59 3.47 9.97
C ALA A 34 1.90 4.71 10.85
N PRO A 35 2.32 4.52 12.11
CA PRO A 35 2.73 5.63 12.96
C PRO A 35 4.12 6.18 12.56
N ALA A 36 4.94 5.38 11.86
CA ALA A 36 6.27 5.79 11.40
C ALA A 36 6.57 5.23 10.00
N GLN A 37 7.40 5.95 9.24
CA GLN A 37 7.85 5.54 7.90
C GLN A 37 8.47 4.15 7.90
N LYS A 38 9.31 3.83 8.89
CA LYS A 38 9.97 2.51 8.99
C LYS A 38 8.96 1.36 9.00
N ILE A 39 7.84 1.52 9.71
CA ILE A 39 6.78 0.51 9.80
C ILE A 39 6.05 0.38 8.47
N ALA A 40 5.83 1.51 7.77
CA ALA A 40 5.26 1.48 6.42
C ALA A 40 6.16 0.80 5.39
N LEU A 41 7.48 0.86 5.56
CA LEU A 41 8.44 0.17 4.69
C LEU A 41 8.38 -1.36 4.84
N GLU A 42 7.97 -1.85 6.01
CA GLU A 42 7.87 -3.29 6.30
C GLU A 42 6.50 -3.86 5.93
N ALA A 43 5.45 -3.04 5.95
CA ALA A 43 4.06 -3.45 5.69
C ALA A 43 3.83 -4.17 4.33
N PRO A 44 4.49 -3.82 3.21
CA PRO A 44 4.34 -4.56 1.96
C PRO A 44 4.75 -6.04 2.05
N ASN A 45 5.66 -6.41 2.95
CA ASN A 45 6.08 -7.80 3.12
C ASN A 45 4.93 -8.67 3.67
N ASP A 46 4.13 -8.12 4.59
CA ASP A 46 2.95 -8.82 5.10
C ASP A 46 1.88 -9.02 4.03
N ILE A 47 1.69 -8.03 3.16
CA ILE A 47 0.74 -8.11 2.05
C ILE A 47 1.23 -9.11 1.01
N GLU A 48 2.52 -9.12 0.70
CA GLU A 48 3.12 -10.10 -0.20
C GLU A 48 2.98 -11.52 0.33
N ARG A 49 3.17 -11.72 1.64
CA ARG A 49 2.98 -13.04 2.25
C ARG A 49 1.55 -13.57 2.11
N VAL A 50 0.54 -12.70 2.25
CA VAL A 50 -0.87 -13.10 2.20
C VAL A 50 -1.40 -13.16 0.76
N TRP A 51 -1.05 -12.17 -0.06
CA TRP A 51 -1.66 -11.95 -1.37
C TRP A 51 -0.70 -12.15 -2.54
N GLY A 52 0.61 -12.25 -2.33
CA GLY A 52 1.62 -12.32 -3.39
C GLY A 52 1.48 -13.56 -4.27
N ALA A 53 1.04 -14.69 -3.71
CA ALA A 53 0.77 -15.91 -4.48
C ALA A 53 -0.46 -15.77 -5.40
N LYS A 54 -1.48 -15.02 -4.97
CA LYS A 54 -2.75 -14.88 -5.69
C LYS A 54 -2.76 -13.68 -6.65
N TYR A 55 -2.08 -12.59 -6.27
CA TYR A 55 -2.06 -11.30 -6.96
C TYR A 55 -0.64 -10.74 -7.08
N SER A 56 0.26 -11.52 -7.66
CA SER A 56 1.67 -11.14 -7.85
C SER A 56 1.85 -9.82 -8.62
N ALA A 57 0.91 -9.43 -9.48
CA ALA A 57 0.95 -8.17 -10.22
C ALA A 57 0.53 -6.94 -9.39
N ALA A 58 -0.15 -7.12 -8.26
CA ALA A 58 -0.72 -6.01 -7.48
C ALA A 58 0.27 -5.36 -6.50
N ILE A 59 1.40 -6.02 -6.23
CA ILE A 59 2.33 -5.72 -5.12
C ILE A 59 3.65 -5.06 -5.56
N PRO A 60 4.29 -5.41 -6.70
CA PRO A 60 5.60 -4.88 -7.07
C PRO A 60 5.65 -3.34 -7.09
N SER A 61 4.61 -2.70 -7.63
CA SER A 61 4.51 -1.25 -7.68
C SER A 61 4.47 -0.58 -6.30
N TRP A 62 4.05 -1.29 -5.25
CA TRP A 62 4.09 -0.76 -3.89
C TRP A 62 5.52 -0.67 -3.36
N ARG A 63 6.38 -1.64 -3.69
CA ARG A 63 7.81 -1.61 -3.32
C ARG A 63 8.55 -0.54 -4.10
N GLU A 64 8.33 -0.48 -5.41
CA GLU A 64 9.01 0.48 -6.28
C GLU A 64 8.65 1.93 -5.95
N HIS A 65 7.45 2.19 -5.45
CA HIS A 65 6.95 3.55 -5.24
C HIS A 65 6.85 3.92 -3.76
N LEU A 66 7.32 3.05 -2.87
CA LEU A 66 7.16 3.21 -1.43
C LEU A 66 7.84 4.46 -0.92
N ASP A 67 9.03 4.77 -1.42
CA ASP A 67 9.78 5.98 -1.04
C ASP A 67 9.05 7.27 -1.43
N GLU A 68 8.40 7.26 -2.60
CA GLU A 68 7.61 8.40 -3.05
C GLU A 68 6.30 8.55 -2.26
N LEU A 69 5.66 7.43 -1.91
CA LEU A 69 4.48 7.41 -1.03
C LEU A 69 4.83 7.82 0.40
N ALA A 70 6.04 7.49 0.86
CA ALA A 70 6.52 7.83 2.20
C ALA A 70 6.68 9.34 2.42
N THR A 71 6.62 10.16 1.37
CA THR A 71 6.54 11.62 1.52
C THR A 71 5.33 12.07 2.34
N MET A 72 4.26 11.26 2.44
CA MET A 72 3.10 11.52 3.30
C MET A 72 3.44 11.54 4.79
N PHE A 73 4.54 10.93 5.22
CA PHE A 73 5.00 10.95 6.61
C PHE A 73 5.57 12.30 7.05
N LYS A 74 5.81 13.23 6.11
CA LYS A 74 6.16 14.62 6.42
C LYS A 74 4.99 15.41 7.01
N TYR A 75 3.76 14.93 6.80
CA TYR A 75 2.56 15.55 7.35
C TYR A 75 2.18 14.89 8.67
N PRO A 76 1.63 15.68 9.61
CA PRO A 76 1.14 15.16 10.89
C PRO A 76 -0.03 14.19 10.66
N GLU A 77 -0.22 13.25 11.59
CA GLU A 77 -1.20 12.16 11.45
C GLU A 77 -2.62 12.65 11.17
N GLN A 78 -3.00 13.81 11.70
CA GLN A 78 -4.31 14.42 11.52
C GLN A 78 -4.62 14.78 10.05
N VAL A 79 -3.58 14.92 9.20
CA VAL A 79 -3.68 15.35 7.80
C VAL A 79 -3.36 14.20 6.83
N ARG A 80 -2.93 13.05 7.36
CA ARG A 80 -2.55 11.86 6.58
C ARG A 80 -3.74 10.93 6.32
#